data_AF-A0A5K1AHJ3-F1
#
_entry.id   AF-A0A5K1AHJ3-F1
#
_cell.length_a   1.000
_cell.length_b   1.000
_cell.length_c   1.000
_cell.angle_alpha   90.00
_cell.angle_beta   90.00
_cell.angle_gamma   90.00
#
_symmetry.space_group_name_H-M   'P 1'
#
loop_
_entity.id
_entity.type
_entity.pdbx_description
1 polymer ?
#
loop_
_entity_poly.entity_id
_entity_poly.type
_entity_poly.pdbx_seq_one_letter_code
_entity_poly.pdbx_strand_id
1 'polypeptide(L)' 'QNVDAANPGNTLYVTGLSTRVTERDLEAHFSKEGK' A
#
# COMPACT_ATOMS: atom_id res chain seq x y z
N GLN A 1 3.00 24.40 -2.25
CA GLN A 1 1.86 23.48 -2.10
C GLN A 1 2.38 22.09 -2.42
N ASN A 2 2.45 21.22 -1.40
CA ASN A 2 2.78 19.80 -1.61
C ASN A 2 1.62 19.21 -2.40
N VAL A 3 1.89 18.76 -3.62
CA VAL A 3 0.90 18.00 -4.38
C VAL A 3 0.83 16.62 -3.72
N ASP A 4 -0.08 16.48 -2.74
CA ASP A 4 -0.48 15.16 -2.25
C ASP A 4 -0.74 14.31 -3.48
N ALA A 5 -0.08 13.15 -3.54
CA ALA A 5 -0.10 12.28 -4.70
C ALA A 5 -1.56 12.05 -5.10
N ALA A 6 -1.98 12.70 -6.18
CA ALA A 6 -3.36 12.70 -6.65
C ALA A 6 -3.63 11.35 -7.34
N ASN A 7 -3.58 10.27 -6.57
CA ASN A 7 -4.16 9.00 -6.93
C ASN A 7 -5.59 9.02 -6.37
N PRO A 8 -6.60 9.33 -7.19
CA PRO A 8 -7.99 9.40 -6.74
C PRO A 8 -8.57 8.05 -6.32
N GLY A 9 -7.78 6.96 -6.35
CA GLY A 9 -8.18 5.63 -5.91
C GLY A 9 -7.23 5.03 -4.87
N ASN A 10 -7.74 4.07 -4.08
CA ASN A 10 -6.98 3.40 -3.02
C ASN A 10 -6.22 2.15 -3.51
N THR A 11 -6.16 1.92 -4.82
CA THR A 11 -5.43 0.77 -5.39
C THR A 11 -3.97 1.15 -5.62
N LEU A 12 -3.07 0.36 -5.02
CA LEU A 12 -1.63 0.53 -5.13
C LEU A 12 -1.02 -0.65 -5.87
N TYR A 13 -0.12 -0.37 -6.82
CA TYR A 13 0.75 -1.39 -7.39
C TYR A 13 2.06 -1.39 -6.62
N VAL A 14 2.30 -2.45 -5.84
CA VAL A 14 3.46 -2.55 -4.95
C VAL A 14 4.44 -3.57 -5.52
N THR A 15 5.72 -3.19 -5.60
CA THR A 15 6.82 -4.01 -6.14
C THR A 15 8.00 -4.01 -5.16
N GLY A 16 9.04 -4.80 -5.44
CA GLY A 16 10.24 -4.88 -4.59
C GLY A 16 10.04 -5.66 -3.29
N LEU A 17 8.97 -6.45 -3.19
CA LEU A 17 8.68 -7.28 -2.03
C LEU A 17 9.59 -8.52 -2.02
N SER A 18 9.99 -8.95 -0.82
CA SER A 18 10.63 -10.24 -0.64
C SER A 18 9.69 -11.36 -1.07
N THR A 19 10.23 -12.43 -1.65
CA THR A 19 9.45 -13.61 -2.08
C THR A 19 8.75 -14.35 -0.94
N ARG A 20 9.09 -14.02 0.30
CA ARG A 20 8.46 -14.56 1.51
C ARG A 20 7.22 -13.78 1.96
N VAL A 21 7.02 -12.57 1.44
CA VAL A 21 5.87 -11.72 1.77
C VAL A 21 4.60 -12.38 1.24
N THR A 22 3.60 -12.48 2.09
CA THR A 22 2.28 -13.02 1.73
C THR A 22 1.24 -11.91 1.64
N GLU A 23 0.10 -12.22 1.03
CA GLU A 23 -1.05 -11.31 0.95
C GLU A 23 -1.52 -10.85 2.35
N ARG A 24 -1.53 -11.76 3.32
CA ARG A 24 -1.89 -11.45 4.72
C ARG A 24 -0.95 -10.42 5.34
N ASP A 25 0.34 -10.46 5.01
CA ASP A 25 1.31 -9.48 5.52
C ASP A 25 1.03 -8.09 4.93
N LEU A 26 0.65 -8.02 3.66
CA LEU A 26 0.26 -6.77 3.00
C LEU A 26 -1.04 -6.21 3.59
N GLU A 27 -2.07 -7.04 3.77
CA GLU A 27 -3.31 -6.64 4.42
C GLU A 27 -3.07 -6.15 5.86
N ALA A 28 -2.28 -6.88 6.64
CA ALA A 28 -1.96 -6.50 8.02
C ALA A 28 -1.12 -5.20 8.10
N HIS A 29 -0.31 -4.91 7.08
CA HIS A 29 0.46 -3.69 6.98
C HIS A 29 -0.45 -2.50 6.65
N PHE A 30 -1.19 -2.58 5.54
CA PHE A 30 -2.01 -1.47 5.06
C PHE A 30 -3.31 -1.26 5.86
N SER A 31 -3.82 -2.26 6.57
CA SER A 31 -4.99 -2.10 7.46
C SER A 31 -4.76 -1.14 8.64
N LYS A 32 -3.51 -0.84 8.97
CA LYS A 32 -3.13 0.07 10.06
C LYS A 32 -2.96 1.52 9.64
N GLU A 33 -2.82 1.79 8.34
CA GLU A 33 -2.51 3.11 7.79
C GLU A 33 -3.76 4.02 7.66
N GLY A 34 -4.91 3.59 8.18
CA GLY A 34 -6.16 4.35 8.13
C GLY A 34 -6.90 4.24 6.79
N LYS A 35 -8.12 4.79 6.73
CA LYS A 35 -8.87 5.00 5.47
C LYS A 35 -8.54 6.34 4.87
#